data_AF-A0A970JBR0-F1
#
_entry.id   AF-A0A970JBR0-F1
#
_cell.length_a   1.000
_cell.length_b   1.000
_cell.length_c   1.000
_cell.angle_alpha   90.00
_cell.angle_beta   90.00
_cell.angle_gamma   90.00
#
_symmetry.space_group_name_H-M   'P 1'
#
loop_
_entity.id
_entity.type
_entity.pdbx_description
1 polymer ?
#
loop_
_entity_poly.entity_id
_entity_poly.type
_entity_poly.pdbx_seq_one_letter_code
_entity_poly.pdbx_strand_id
1 'polypeptide(L)'
;MQKKRRHVKLSVIKGGKGRLAGKIKQASLVLLAVLVAAAVLYSLWYLAGQRLVASLLTETVVAREGVLEKGITTEGVWVRKEQVVAAPATGRLHWLAADGSRLSLGTPVAEIRTPGGEIHTVTAPQPGILSRQLDGLEGALQPGSLASVNVAALLENDPQASIYAEGVQLLAGTLFFKIVENFSWYYVSCLPLAEAEKLAAEAKAKLRFETAAKPVSAVLSETFSNGDNLTLAFTVQEEVPGCFADRFTAAKIVTGEVAGIVLPAAALVLNGEEAGVYILEESLVRFRPVEVLGAEGDQVVVDGIKTGTPVIINPVLVKEGQRLWSSWRKELPVLKEISLRLPRGERGRQ
;
A
#
# COMPACT_ATOMS: atom_id res chain seq x y z
N MET A 1 67.06 7.30 104.36
CA MET A 1 66.31 8.02 103.31
C MET A 1 65.17 7.14 102.79
N GLN A 2 63.92 7.40 103.19
CA GLN A 2 62.72 6.73 102.66
C GLN A 2 62.01 7.69 101.68
N LYS A 3 61.69 7.21 100.46
CA LYS A 3 60.89 7.93 99.46
C LYS A 3 59.44 7.41 99.48
N LYS A 4 58.51 8.29 99.86
CA LYS A 4 57.05 8.09 99.86
C LYS A 4 56.54 7.83 98.43
N ARG A 5 55.84 6.71 98.20
CA ARG A 5 55.10 6.43 96.96
C ARG A 5 53.67 6.98 97.07
N ARG A 6 53.21 7.70 96.04
CA ARG A 6 51.81 8.14 95.89
C ARG A 6 51.01 7.04 95.18
N HIS A 7 49.85 6.67 95.74
CA HIS A 7 48.85 5.83 95.07
C HIS A 7 47.94 6.71 94.21
N VAL A 8 47.76 6.34 92.94
CA VAL A 8 46.71 6.89 92.07
C VAL A 8 45.61 5.84 91.93
N LYS A 9 44.37 6.27 92.18
CA LYS A 9 43.17 5.42 92.15
C LYS A 9 42.54 5.54 90.76
N LEU A 10 42.64 4.49 89.94
CA LEU A 10 42.03 4.43 88.62
C LEU A 10 40.58 3.93 88.74
N SER A 11 39.62 4.72 88.27
CA SER A 11 38.21 4.32 88.16
C SER A 11 37.96 3.60 86.84
N VAL A 12 37.49 2.36 86.91
CA VAL A 12 37.14 1.54 85.75
C VAL A 12 35.77 1.98 85.21
N ILE A 13 35.73 2.48 83.98
CA ILE A 13 34.48 2.71 83.24
C ILE A 13 34.07 1.36 82.63
N LYS A 14 32.96 0.78 83.13
CA LYS A 14 32.36 -0.45 82.58
C LYS A 14 31.78 -0.16 81.18
N GLY A 15 32.34 -0.79 80.16
CA GLY A 15 31.93 -0.65 78.76
C GLY A 15 30.57 -1.28 78.45
N GLY A 16 29.58 -0.45 78.11
CA GLY A 16 28.29 -0.88 77.57
C GLY A 16 28.37 -1.28 76.09
N LYS A 17 29.08 -2.36 75.75
CA LYS A 17 29.26 -2.83 74.35
C LYS A 17 28.07 -3.59 73.74
N GLY A 18 26.99 -3.86 74.48
CA GLY A 18 25.89 -4.72 74.01
C GLY A 18 24.69 -4.03 73.34
N ARG A 19 24.38 -2.76 73.66
CA ARG A 19 23.11 -2.10 73.23
C ARG A 19 23.16 -1.44 71.85
N LEU A 20 24.31 -0.92 71.41
CA LEU A 20 24.43 -0.25 70.10
C LEU A 20 24.46 -1.25 68.93
N ALA A 21 25.16 -2.38 69.07
CA ALA A 21 25.27 -3.39 68.01
C ALA A 21 23.91 -4.03 67.67
N GLY A 22 23.03 -4.23 68.66
CA GLY A 22 21.67 -4.72 68.43
C GLY A 22 20.79 -3.74 67.68
N LYS A 23 20.88 -2.43 68.00
CA LYS A 23 20.14 -1.37 67.30
C LYS A 23 20.59 -1.20 65.85
N ILE A 24 21.88 -1.32 65.56
CA ILE A 24 22.41 -1.26 64.19
C ILE A 24 21.95 -2.46 63.37
N LYS A 25 21.99 -3.68 63.94
CA LYS A 25 21.47 -4.90 63.28
C LYS A 25 19.96 -4.81 63.02
N GLN A 26 19.19 -4.24 63.95
CA GLN A 26 17.76 -3.99 63.75
C GLN A 26 17.50 -2.94 62.67
N ALA A 27 18.25 -1.83 62.66
CA ALA A 27 18.12 -0.79 61.63
C ALA A 27 18.49 -1.30 60.23
N SER A 28 19.53 -2.12 60.10
CA SER A 28 19.90 -2.74 58.82
C SER A 28 18.85 -3.74 58.33
N LEU A 29 18.20 -4.47 59.25
CA LEU A 29 17.08 -5.37 58.92
C LEU A 29 15.86 -4.60 58.43
N VAL A 30 15.55 -3.46 59.07
CA VAL A 30 14.46 -2.58 58.64
C VAL A 30 14.76 -1.95 57.28
N LEU A 31 15.98 -1.48 57.03
CA LEU A 31 16.39 -0.94 55.73
C LEU A 31 16.29 -1.99 54.62
N LEU A 32 16.75 -3.22 54.88
CA LEU A 32 16.62 -4.34 53.96
C LEU A 32 15.16 -4.65 53.66
N ALA A 33 14.29 -4.67 54.69
CA ALA A 33 12.86 -4.88 54.50
C ALA A 33 12.21 -3.78 53.65
N VAL A 34 12.60 -2.52 53.83
CA VAL A 34 12.12 -1.40 53.01
C VAL A 34 12.58 -1.52 51.56
N LEU A 35 13.85 -1.88 51.31
CA LEU A 35 14.37 -2.09 49.96
C LEU A 35 13.67 -3.25 49.25
N VAL A 36 13.41 -4.35 49.96
CA VAL A 36 12.63 -5.48 49.42
C VAL A 36 11.20 -5.04 49.12
N ALA A 37 10.53 -4.31 50.03
CA ALA A 37 9.19 -3.79 49.79
C ALA A 37 9.13 -2.84 48.58
N ALA A 38 10.13 -1.96 48.42
CA ALA A 38 10.24 -1.09 47.26
C ALA A 38 10.46 -1.87 45.96
N ALA A 39 11.30 -2.91 45.97
CA ALA A 39 11.51 -3.78 44.82
C ALA A 39 10.24 -4.55 44.44
N VAL A 40 9.45 -5.01 45.42
CA VAL A 40 8.15 -5.65 45.20
C VAL A 40 7.13 -4.66 44.63
N LEU A 41 7.06 -3.44 45.16
CA LEU A 41 6.18 -2.38 44.63
C LEU A 41 6.55 -2.00 43.20
N TYR A 42 7.84 -1.87 42.90
CA TYR A 42 8.33 -1.60 41.54
C TYR A 42 8.00 -2.75 40.58
N SER A 43 8.21 -4.02 41.00
CA SER A 43 7.89 -5.17 40.15
C SER A 43 6.39 -5.29 39.89
N LEU A 44 5.55 -5.03 40.89
CA LEU A 44 4.09 -4.97 40.74
C LEU A 44 3.67 -3.83 39.80
N TRP A 45 4.25 -2.64 39.94
CA TRP A 45 3.99 -1.50 39.05
C TRP A 45 4.41 -1.80 37.61
N TYR A 46 5.57 -2.41 37.42
CA TYR A 46 6.07 -2.82 36.11
C TYR A 46 5.14 -3.86 35.45
N LEU A 47 4.74 -4.90 36.20
CA LEU A 47 3.80 -5.94 35.72
C LEU A 47 2.41 -5.36 35.42
N ALA A 48 1.90 -4.46 36.26
CA ALA A 48 0.63 -3.79 36.05
C ALA A 48 0.68 -2.84 34.84
N GLY A 49 1.79 -2.11 34.70
CA GLY A 49 2.07 -1.23 33.55
C GLY A 49 2.06 -2.01 32.24
N GLN A 50 2.74 -3.15 32.16
CA GLN A 50 2.72 -4.01 30.97
C GLN A 50 1.31 -4.48 30.60
N ARG A 51 0.50 -4.89 31.58
CA ARG A 51 -0.89 -5.31 31.34
C ARG A 51 -1.77 -4.16 30.84
N LEU A 52 -1.56 -2.97 31.37
CA LEU A 52 -2.31 -1.78 31.00
C LEU A 52 -1.94 -1.30 29.59
N VAL A 53 -0.65 -1.29 29.27
CA VAL A 53 -0.14 -0.99 27.92
C VAL A 53 -0.72 -1.97 26.90
N ALA A 54 -0.69 -3.28 27.18
CA ALA A 54 -1.32 -4.29 26.35
C ALA A 54 -2.81 -3.98 26.13
N SER A 55 -3.56 -3.74 27.21
CA SER A 55 -5.00 -3.47 27.09
C SER A 55 -5.35 -2.20 26.31
N LEU A 56 -4.46 -1.22 26.25
CA LEU A 56 -4.70 0.06 25.58
C LEU A 56 -4.20 0.11 24.13
N LEU A 57 -3.14 -0.66 23.83
CA LEU A 57 -2.45 -0.59 22.55
C LEU A 57 -2.61 -1.86 21.70
N THR A 58 -3.22 -2.94 22.22
CA THR A 58 -3.51 -4.12 21.40
C THR A 58 -4.48 -3.76 20.29
N GLU A 59 -4.03 -3.99 19.06
CA GLU A 59 -4.82 -3.76 17.86
C GLU A 59 -5.33 -5.11 17.36
N THR A 60 -6.57 -5.11 16.87
CA THR A 60 -7.20 -6.32 16.33
C THR A 60 -7.76 -6.05 14.95
N VAL A 61 -7.60 -7.00 14.04
CA VAL A 61 -8.29 -7.05 12.76
C VAL A 61 -9.31 -8.18 12.77
N VAL A 62 -10.46 -7.97 12.12
CA VAL A 62 -11.44 -9.04 11.94
C VAL A 62 -11.01 -9.90 10.76
N ALA A 63 -10.83 -11.21 10.99
CA ALA A 63 -10.53 -12.18 9.95
C ALA A 63 -11.61 -12.16 8.86
N ARG A 64 -11.18 -12.00 7.61
CA ARG A 64 -12.06 -12.01 6.42
C ARG A 64 -11.47 -12.91 5.35
N GLU A 65 -12.35 -13.66 4.70
CA GLU A 65 -12.01 -14.33 3.45
C GLU A 65 -11.60 -13.31 2.39
N GLY A 66 -10.52 -13.63 1.68
CA GLY A 66 -9.99 -12.83 0.60
C GLY A 66 -9.13 -13.68 -0.32
N VAL A 67 -8.62 -13.02 -1.35
CA VAL A 67 -7.69 -13.62 -2.31
C VAL A 67 -6.44 -12.76 -2.32
N LEU A 68 -5.29 -13.37 -2.06
CA LEU A 68 -4.00 -12.71 -2.18
C LEU A 68 -3.45 -12.97 -3.57
N GLU A 69 -3.20 -11.89 -4.30
CA GLU A 69 -2.61 -11.91 -5.63
C GLU A 69 -1.09 -11.89 -5.51
N LYS A 70 -0.44 -12.95 -6.00
CA LYS A 70 1.01 -12.98 -6.23
C LYS A 70 1.30 -12.42 -7.61
N GLY A 71 2.42 -11.72 -7.75
CA GLY A 71 2.75 -11.15 -9.05
C GLY A 71 3.99 -10.28 -9.06
N ILE A 72 4.36 -9.85 -10.24
CA ILE A 72 5.51 -8.99 -10.48
C ILE A 72 4.99 -7.57 -10.72
N THR A 73 5.48 -6.61 -9.95
CA THR A 73 5.12 -5.19 -10.13
C THR A 73 6.10 -4.55 -11.10
N THR A 74 5.59 -3.85 -12.10
CA THR A 74 6.39 -3.22 -13.14
C THR A 74 5.80 -1.88 -13.55
N GLU A 75 6.66 -0.91 -13.82
CA GLU A 75 6.28 0.34 -14.46
C GLU A 75 6.06 0.10 -15.95
N GLY A 76 5.06 0.79 -16.50
CA GLY A 76 4.74 0.66 -17.91
C GLY A 76 4.10 1.91 -18.48
N VAL A 77 3.89 1.83 -19.79
CA VAL A 77 3.38 2.92 -20.60
C VAL A 77 2.21 2.45 -21.46
N TRP A 78 1.16 3.25 -21.51
CA TRP A 78 0.04 3.06 -22.42
C TRP A 78 0.41 3.47 -23.84
N VAL A 79 0.38 2.51 -24.75
CA VAL A 79 0.50 2.73 -26.19
C VAL A 79 -0.88 2.59 -26.82
N ARG A 80 -1.28 3.59 -27.60
CA ARG A 80 -2.63 3.69 -28.17
C ARG A 80 -2.61 4.59 -29.38
N LYS A 81 -3.62 4.46 -30.23
CA LYS A 81 -3.72 5.31 -31.41
C LYS A 81 -4.22 6.70 -31.02
N GLU A 82 -3.34 7.68 -31.11
CA GLU A 82 -3.63 9.09 -30.83
C GLU A 82 -3.56 9.89 -32.13
N GLN A 83 -4.58 10.68 -32.42
CA GLN A 83 -4.57 11.61 -33.56
C GLN A 83 -4.55 13.04 -33.05
N VAL A 84 -3.42 13.72 -33.23
CA VAL A 84 -3.26 15.14 -32.92
C VAL A 84 -3.94 16.02 -33.97
N VAL A 85 -4.47 17.16 -33.54
CA VAL A 85 -5.16 18.12 -34.41
C VAL A 85 -4.53 19.50 -34.30
N ALA A 86 -4.27 20.10 -35.45
CA ALA A 86 -3.67 21.42 -35.60
C ALA A 86 -4.73 22.53 -35.72
N ALA A 87 -4.42 23.72 -35.23
CA ALA A 87 -5.23 24.91 -35.46
C ALA A 87 -5.22 25.27 -36.96
N PRO A 88 -6.40 25.41 -37.61
CA PRO A 88 -6.47 25.69 -39.05
C PRO A 88 -6.10 27.14 -39.41
N ALA A 89 -6.17 28.05 -38.42
CA ALA A 89 -5.87 29.47 -38.59
C ALA A 89 -5.26 30.04 -37.30
N THR A 90 -4.63 31.21 -37.41
CA THR A 90 -4.14 31.96 -36.25
C THR A 90 -5.30 32.72 -35.60
N GLY A 91 -5.56 32.49 -34.32
CA GLY A 91 -6.69 33.10 -33.62
C GLY A 91 -6.83 32.69 -32.17
N ARG A 92 -7.87 33.20 -31.49
CA ARG A 92 -8.18 32.85 -30.10
C ARG A 92 -8.97 31.55 -30.03
N LEU A 93 -8.54 30.65 -29.16
CA LEU A 93 -9.14 29.35 -28.89
C LEU A 93 -10.40 29.48 -28.02
N HIS A 94 -11.48 28.80 -28.42
CA HIS A 94 -12.68 28.60 -27.62
C HIS A 94 -13.06 27.12 -27.60
N TRP A 95 -13.06 26.48 -26.43
CA TRP A 95 -13.42 25.06 -26.33
C TRP A 95 -14.93 24.84 -26.39
N LEU A 96 -15.37 23.88 -27.21
CA LEU A 96 -16.77 23.48 -27.32
C LEU A 96 -17.06 22.12 -26.66
N ALA A 97 -16.07 21.24 -26.54
CA ALA A 97 -16.21 19.91 -25.94
C ALA A 97 -15.35 19.78 -24.68
N ALA A 98 -15.87 19.13 -23.64
CA ALA A 98 -15.16 18.89 -22.38
C ALA A 98 -14.03 17.85 -22.56
N ASP A 99 -12.93 18.03 -21.83
CA ASP A 99 -11.84 17.05 -21.80
C ASP A 99 -12.32 15.69 -21.27
N GLY A 100 -11.79 14.59 -21.83
CA GLY A 100 -12.23 13.23 -21.51
C GLY A 100 -13.59 12.82 -22.10
N SER A 101 -14.28 13.70 -22.84
CA SER A 101 -15.55 13.36 -23.46
C SER A 101 -15.38 12.44 -24.67
N ARG A 102 -16.33 11.50 -24.83
CA ARG A 102 -16.42 10.65 -26.03
C ARG A 102 -17.07 11.45 -27.17
N LEU A 103 -16.38 11.53 -28.29
CA LEU A 103 -16.80 12.28 -29.48
C LEU A 103 -16.98 11.34 -30.67
N SER A 104 -17.98 11.63 -31.50
CA SER A 104 -18.15 11.01 -32.81
C SER A 104 -17.42 11.81 -33.88
N LEU A 105 -17.15 11.18 -35.03
CA LEU A 105 -16.60 11.84 -36.20
C LEU A 105 -17.38 13.13 -36.53
N GLY A 106 -16.67 14.23 -36.76
CA GLY A 106 -17.25 15.52 -37.15
C GLY A 106 -17.83 16.34 -35.98
N THR A 107 -17.81 15.84 -34.75
CA THR A 107 -18.30 16.61 -33.59
C THR A 107 -17.45 17.88 -33.39
N PRO A 108 -18.04 19.08 -33.24
CA PRO A 108 -17.30 20.30 -32.94
C PRO A 108 -16.55 20.20 -31.61
N VAL A 109 -15.23 20.44 -31.63
CA VAL A 109 -14.35 20.34 -30.45
C VAL A 109 -13.97 21.73 -29.95
N ALA A 110 -13.66 22.65 -30.86
CA ALA A 110 -13.24 24.01 -30.56
C ALA A 110 -13.57 24.98 -31.71
N GLU A 111 -13.58 26.27 -31.41
CA GLU A 111 -13.57 27.35 -32.40
C GLU A 111 -12.27 28.14 -32.29
N ILE A 112 -11.70 28.50 -33.44
CA ILE A 112 -10.60 29.47 -33.53
C ILE A 112 -11.15 30.76 -34.14
N ARG A 113 -11.14 31.84 -33.37
CA ARG A 113 -11.63 33.16 -33.78
C ARG A 113 -10.46 34.02 -34.23
N THR A 114 -10.40 34.35 -35.51
CA THR A 114 -9.33 35.17 -36.07
C THR A 114 -9.49 36.63 -35.65
N PRO A 115 -8.42 37.45 -35.65
CA PRO A 115 -8.54 38.89 -35.41
C PRO A 115 -9.46 39.60 -36.40
N GLY A 116 -9.64 39.05 -37.61
CA GLY A 116 -10.54 39.56 -38.64
C GLY A 116 -12.02 39.24 -38.42
N GLY A 117 -12.37 38.49 -37.36
CA GLY A 117 -13.75 38.13 -37.02
C GLY A 117 -14.24 36.82 -37.64
N GLU A 118 -13.38 36.10 -38.39
CA GLU A 118 -13.72 34.78 -38.93
C GLU A 118 -13.69 33.73 -37.83
N ILE A 119 -14.62 32.77 -37.89
CA ILE A 119 -14.72 31.66 -36.94
C ILE A 119 -14.44 30.36 -37.69
N HIS A 120 -13.38 29.67 -37.29
CA HIS A 120 -13.05 28.34 -37.79
C HIS A 120 -13.43 27.30 -36.75
N THR A 121 -14.46 26.50 -37.04
CA THR A 121 -14.82 25.35 -36.19
C THR A 121 -13.90 24.18 -36.49
N VAL A 122 -13.24 23.67 -35.44
CA VAL A 122 -12.40 22.48 -35.48
C VAL A 122 -13.20 21.29 -34.96
N THR A 123 -13.27 20.23 -35.76
CA THR A 123 -14.08 19.04 -35.46
C THR A 123 -13.22 17.83 -35.15
N ALA A 124 -13.80 16.82 -34.49
CA ALA A 124 -13.15 15.53 -34.27
C ALA A 124 -12.90 14.80 -35.60
N PRO A 125 -11.64 14.48 -35.97
CA PRO A 125 -11.30 13.82 -37.23
C PRO A 125 -11.63 12.31 -37.25
N GLN A 126 -11.87 11.72 -36.08
CA GLN A 126 -12.27 10.32 -35.91
C GLN A 126 -13.07 10.17 -34.61
N PRO A 127 -13.84 9.07 -34.44
CA PRO A 127 -14.44 8.74 -33.15
C PRO A 127 -13.36 8.44 -32.09
N GLY A 128 -13.60 8.85 -30.85
CA GLY A 128 -12.68 8.59 -29.75
C GLY A 128 -12.91 9.45 -28.52
N ILE A 129 -11.94 9.49 -27.63
CA ILE A 129 -11.95 10.32 -26.42
C ILE A 129 -11.12 11.58 -26.69
N LEU A 130 -11.69 12.76 -26.41
CA LEU A 130 -10.95 14.02 -26.44
C LEU A 130 -9.93 14.07 -25.30
N SER A 131 -8.67 14.35 -25.63
CA SER A 131 -7.66 14.77 -24.67
C SER A 131 -7.06 16.11 -25.10
N ARG A 132 -7.15 17.11 -24.23
CA ARG A 132 -6.54 18.44 -24.44
C ARG A 132 -5.06 18.49 -24.05
N GLN A 133 -4.55 17.40 -23.48
CA GLN A 133 -3.17 17.28 -23.03
C GLN A 133 -2.31 16.71 -24.16
N LEU A 134 -1.21 17.39 -24.46
CA LEU A 134 -0.19 16.95 -25.41
C LEU A 134 1.15 16.83 -24.71
N ASP A 135 1.80 15.69 -24.82
CA ASP A 135 3.07 15.38 -24.14
C ASP A 135 4.22 15.09 -25.10
N GLY A 136 3.99 15.25 -26.41
CA GLY A 136 5.00 15.11 -27.46
C GLY A 136 5.30 13.67 -27.86
N LEU A 137 4.69 12.70 -27.19
CA LEU A 137 4.88 11.28 -27.46
C LEU A 137 3.74 10.68 -28.28
N GLU A 138 2.75 11.48 -28.68
CA GLU A 138 1.61 11.04 -29.49
C GLU A 138 2.06 10.32 -30.76
N GLY A 139 3.10 10.81 -31.43
CA GLY A 139 3.63 10.17 -32.65
C GLY A 139 4.51 8.94 -32.38
N ALA A 140 5.21 8.92 -31.25
CA ALA A 140 6.18 7.87 -30.91
C ALA A 140 5.52 6.64 -30.27
N LEU A 141 4.39 6.82 -29.58
CA LEU A 141 3.68 5.77 -28.83
C LEU A 141 2.39 5.38 -29.53
N GLN A 142 2.53 4.91 -30.77
CA GLN A 142 1.46 4.40 -31.61
C GLN A 142 1.49 2.86 -31.61
N PRO A 143 0.37 2.18 -31.89
CA PRO A 143 0.35 0.71 -31.96
C PRO A 143 1.37 0.11 -32.95
N GLY A 144 1.74 0.84 -34.00
CA GLY A 144 2.76 0.41 -34.96
C GLY A 144 4.21 0.49 -34.46
N SER A 145 4.47 1.10 -33.30
CA SER A 145 5.83 1.30 -32.77
C SER A 145 6.16 0.41 -31.56
N LEU A 146 5.28 -0.52 -31.18
CA LEU A 146 5.42 -1.38 -29.97
C LEU A 146 6.80 -2.02 -29.82
N ALA A 147 7.33 -2.61 -30.89
CA ALA A 147 8.65 -3.25 -30.91
C ALA A 147 9.84 -2.29 -30.65
N SER A 148 9.63 -0.98 -30.73
CA SER A 148 10.67 0.05 -30.52
C SER A 148 10.51 0.85 -29.23
N VAL A 149 9.45 0.57 -28.46
CA VAL A 149 9.17 1.30 -27.22
C VAL A 149 10.21 0.93 -26.16
N ASN A 150 11.00 1.91 -25.75
CA ASN A 150 11.93 1.77 -24.63
C ASN A 150 11.32 2.43 -23.39
N VAL A 151 10.62 1.63 -22.57
CA VAL A 151 9.93 2.10 -21.37
C VAL A 151 10.87 2.78 -20.39
N ALA A 152 12.06 2.21 -20.16
CA ALA A 152 13.04 2.76 -19.23
C ALA A 152 13.49 4.17 -19.63
N ALA A 153 13.82 4.37 -20.91
CA ALA A 153 14.22 5.67 -21.42
C ALA A 153 13.08 6.71 -21.36
N LEU A 154 11.82 6.28 -21.54
CA LEU A 154 10.68 7.20 -21.47
C LEU A 154 10.42 7.67 -20.04
N LEU A 155 10.58 6.79 -19.05
CA LEU A 155 10.44 7.12 -17.64
C LEU A 155 11.51 8.10 -17.15
N GLU A 156 12.72 8.04 -17.68
CA GLU A 156 13.81 8.96 -17.33
C GLU A 156 13.61 10.39 -17.86
N ASN A 157 12.90 10.55 -18.98
CA ASN A 157 12.79 11.82 -19.70
C ASN A 157 11.62 12.71 -19.25
N ASP A 158 10.82 12.29 -18.25
CA ASP A 158 9.65 13.00 -17.67
C ASP A 158 8.93 13.96 -18.66
N PRO A 159 8.12 13.42 -19.58
CA PRO A 159 7.55 14.20 -20.66
C PRO A 159 6.66 15.33 -20.14
N GLN A 160 6.98 16.55 -20.56
CA GLN A 160 6.27 17.75 -20.13
C GLN A 160 4.94 17.89 -20.88
N ALA A 161 3.86 17.61 -20.17
CA ALA A 161 2.51 17.79 -20.66
C ALA A 161 2.17 19.28 -20.85
N SER A 162 1.52 19.60 -21.97
CA SER A 162 1.04 20.93 -22.31
C SER A 162 -0.47 20.92 -22.50
N ILE A 163 -1.14 21.94 -21.95
CA ILE A 163 -2.58 22.17 -22.08
C ILE A 163 -2.80 23.64 -22.41
N TYR A 164 -3.59 23.91 -23.45
CA TYR A 164 -3.96 25.28 -23.81
C TYR A 164 -5.21 25.74 -23.06
N ALA A 165 -5.07 26.85 -22.33
CA ALA A 165 -6.17 27.49 -21.64
C ALA A 165 -7.17 28.14 -22.62
N GLU A 166 -8.40 28.31 -22.14
CA GLU A 166 -9.46 29.04 -22.82
C GLU A 166 -9.02 30.47 -23.19
N GLY A 167 -9.30 30.91 -24.43
CA GLY A 167 -9.01 32.26 -24.91
C GLY A 167 -7.56 32.53 -25.34
N VAL A 168 -6.64 31.56 -25.20
CA VAL A 168 -5.25 31.69 -25.65
C VAL A 168 -5.18 31.85 -27.17
N GLN A 169 -4.21 32.63 -27.65
CA GLN A 169 -3.94 32.78 -29.07
C GLN A 169 -3.08 31.61 -29.58
N LEU A 170 -3.62 30.87 -30.55
CA LEU A 170 -2.89 29.82 -31.27
C LEU A 170 -2.40 30.35 -32.62
N LEU A 171 -1.26 29.84 -33.08
CA LEU A 171 -0.79 30.04 -34.44
C LEU A 171 -1.38 28.95 -35.34
N ALA A 172 -1.58 29.27 -36.62
CA ALA A 172 -1.93 28.26 -37.61
C ALA A 172 -0.87 27.14 -37.62
N GLY A 173 -1.33 25.88 -37.61
CA GLY A 173 -0.47 24.70 -37.53
C GLY A 173 -0.11 24.26 -36.10
N THR A 174 -0.42 25.03 -35.06
CA THR A 174 -0.18 24.61 -33.67
C THR A 174 -1.06 23.41 -33.32
N LEU A 175 -0.45 22.29 -32.91
CA LEU A 175 -1.16 21.15 -32.34
C LEU A 175 -1.70 21.53 -30.96
N PHE A 176 -2.99 21.31 -30.70
CA PHE A 176 -3.62 21.79 -29.48
C PHE A 176 -4.59 20.82 -28.79
N PHE A 177 -4.93 19.69 -29.43
CA PHE A 177 -5.57 18.55 -28.78
C PHE A 177 -5.29 17.25 -29.54
N LYS A 178 -5.67 16.12 -28.93
CA LYS A 178 -5.68 14.80 -29.57
C LYS A 178 -7.01 14.09 -29.38
N ILE A 179 -7.33 13.21 -30.33
CA ILE A 179 -8.38 12.19 -30.19
C ILE A 179 -7.71 10.85 -29.94
N VAL A 180 -8.01 10.25 -28.81
CA VAL A 180 -7.55 8.91 -28.41
C VAL A 180 -8.57 7.88 -28.88
N GLU A 181 -8.16 6.95 -29.73
CA GLU A 181 -9.00 5.83 -30.16
C GLU A 181 -9.28 4.88 -28.98
N ASN A 182 -10.50 4.35 -28.87
CA ASN A 182 -10.97 3.58 -27.72
C ASN A 182 -11.17 2.07 -27.99
N PHE A 183 -10.56 1.51 -29.05
CA PHE A 183 -10.79 0.11 -29.45
C PHE A 183 -9.73 -0.89 -28.97
N SER A 184 -8.44 -0.52 -29.05
CA SER A 184 -7.33 -1.41 -28.65
C SER A 184 -6.22 -0.59 -27.99
N TRP A 185 -6.00 -0.83 -26.71
CA TRP A 185 -4.89 -0.24 -25.96
C TRP A 185 -3.85 -1.30 -25.65
N TYR A 186 -2.61 -0.85 -25.54
CA TYR A 186 -1.48 -1.70 -25.23
C TYR A 186 -0.82 -1.17 -23.98
N TYR A 187 -0.67 -2.02 -22.97
CA TYR A 187 0.18 -1.73 -21.83
C TYR A 187 1.55 -2.34 -22.09
N VAL A 188 2.58 -1.51 -22.16
CA VAL A 188 3.94 -1.93 -22.47
C VAL A 188 4.80 -1.76 -21.23
N SER A 189 5.42 -2.84 -20.77
CA SER A 189 6.31 -2.84 -19.61
C SER A 189 7.65 -3.47 -19.95
N CYS A 190 8.68 -3.17 -19.16
CA CYS A 190 10.02 -3.71 -19.33
C CYS A 190 10.43 -4.45 -18.06
N LEU A 191 10.89 -5.70 -18.21
CA LEU A 191 11.30 -6.55 -17.09
C LEU A 191 12.66 -7.20 -17.37
N PRO A 192 13.42 -7.56 -16.33
CA PRO A 192 14.61 -8.39 -16.49
C PRO A 192 14.26 -9.72 -17.19
N LEU A 193 15.13 -10.19 -18.08
CA LEU A 193 14.88 -11.36 -18.93
C LEU A 193 14.39 -12.58 -18.13
N ALA A 194 15.04 -12.89 -17.01
CA ALA A 194 14.71 -14.06 -16.18
C ALA A 194 13.29 -14.03 -15.56
N GLU A 195 12.75 -12.84 -15.31
CA GLU A 195 11.37 -12.67 -14.82
C GLU A 195 10.38 -12.69 -15.99
N ALA A 196 10.73 -11.98 -17.06
CA ALA A 196 9.88 -11.83 -18.22
C ALA A 196 9.68 -13.13 -19.00
N GLU A 197 10.67 -14.01 -19.08
CA GLU A 197 10.56 -15.31 -19.76
C GLU A 197 9.48 -16.21 -19.14
N LYS A 198 9.31 -16.16 -17.81
CA LYS A 198 8.25 -16.90 -17.12
C LYS A 198 6.86 -16.41 -17.51
N LEU A 199 6.73 -15.09 -17.70
CA LEU A 199 5.49 -14.45 -18.12
C LEU A 199 5.23 -14.65 -19.62
N ALA A 200 6.28 -14.64 -20.43
CA ALA A 200 6.20 -14.79 -21.88
C ALA A 200 5.71 -16.19 -22.32
N ALA A 201 5.82 -17.18 -21.45
CA ALA A 201 5.24 -18.50 -21.67
C ALA A 201 3.69 -18.50 -21.64
N GLU A 202 3.06 -17.47 -21.04
CA GLU A 202 1.61 -17.35 -20.92
C GLU A 202 1.06 -16.25 -21.84
N ALA A 203 0.25 -16.65 -22.82
CA ALA A 203 -0.37 -15.69 -23.73
C ALA A 203 -1.43 -14.81 -23.05
N LYS A 204 -2.06 -15.28 -21.95
CA LYS A 204 -3.08 -14.55 -21.21
C LYS A 204 -2.51 -14.10 -19.88
N ALA A 205 -2.76 -12.86 -19.52
CA ALA A 205 -2.34 -12.26 -18.26
C ALA A 205 -3.50 -11.56 -17.58
N LYS A 206 -3.38 -11.38 -16.27
CA LYS A 206 -4.21 -10.44 -15.50
C LYS A 206 -3.33 -9.31 -15.02
N LEU A 207 -3.72 -8.08 -15.33
CA LEU A 207 -3.01 -6.86 -14.93
C LEU A 207 -3.80 -6.13 -13.86
N ARG A 208 -3.19 -5.93 -12.69
CA ARG A 208 -3.76 -5.13 -11.61
C ARG A 208 -3.18 -3.72 -11.69
N PHE A 209 -4.04 -2.75 -11.98
CA PHE A 209 -3.74 -1.32 -11.87
C PHE A 209 -4.31 -0.77 -10.56
N GLU A 210 -3.65 0.21 -9.95
CA GLU A 210 -4.13 0.86 -8.73
C GLU A 210 -5.49 1.55 -8.95
N THR A 211 -5.68 2.15 -10.13
CA THR A 211 -6.92 2.82 -10.51
C THR A 211 -8.08 1.86 -10.82
N ALA A 212 -7.82 0.56 -10.92
CA ALA A 212 -8.80 -0.46 -11.26
C ALA A 212 -9.18 -1.30 -10.03
N ALA A 213 -10.47 -1.37 -9.72
CA ALA A 213 -10.97 -2.14 -8.57
C ALA A 213 -10.68 -3.65 -8.66
N LYS A 214 -10.54 -4.19 -9.87
CA LYS A 214 -10.25 -5.60 -10.15
C LYS A 214 -9.12 -5.70 -11.19
N PRO A 215 -8.40 -6.84 -11.24
CA PRO A 215 -7.46 -7.08 -12.31
C PRO A 215 -8.20 -7.12 -13.65
N VAL A 216 -7.55 -6.56 -14.67
CA VAL A 216 -8.04 -6.50 -16.03
C VAL A 216 -7.42 -7.63 -16.84
N SER A 217 -8.21 -8.29 -17.68
CA SER A 217 -7.70 -9.32 -18.58
C SER A 217 -6.87 -8.69 -19.69
N ALA A 218 -5.72 -9.28 -19.96
CA ALA A 218 -4.83 -8.84 -21.02
C ALA A 218 -4.26 -10.03 -21.80
N VAL A 219 -3.81 -9.78 -23.02
CA VAL A 219 -3.17 -10.78 -23.88
C VAL A 219 -1.78 -10.27 -24.25
N LEU A 220 -0.75 -11.07 -23.97
CA LEU A 220 0.60 -10.77 -24.43
C LEU A 220 0.63 -10.85 -25.97
N SER A 221 0.78 -9.72 -26.63
CA SER A 221 0.74 -9.61 -28.09
C SER A 221 2.13 -9.60 -28.71
N GLU A 222 3.09 -8.94 -28.07
CA GLU A 222 4.46 -8.83 -28.58
C GLU A 222 5.48 -8.86 -27.45
N THR A 223 6.67 -9.35 -27.78
CA THR A 223 7.85 -9.30 -26.91
C THR A 223 9.05 -8.82 -27.70
N PHE A 224 9.84 -7.94 -27.11
CA PHE A 224 11.06 -7.42 -27.74
C PHE A 224 12.22 -7.42 -26.76
N SER A 225 13.31 -8.13 -27.10
CA SER A 225 14.50 -8.20 -26.26
C SER A 225 15.38 -6.96 -26.47
N ASN A 226 15.84 -6.38 -25.37
CA ASN A 226 16.76 -5.26 -25.35
C ASN A 226 17.86 -5.51 -24.31
N GLY A 227 18.91 -6.22 -24.74
CA GLY A 227 19.99 -6.66 -23.85
C GLY A 227 19.48 -7.60 -22.77
N ASP A 228 19.69 -7.25 -21.50
CA ASP A 228 19.30 -8.05 -20.33
C ASP A 228 17.81 -7.89 -19.94
N ASN A 229 17.06 -7.09 -20.70
CA ASN A 229 15.65 -6.83 -20.46
C ASN A 229 14.77 -7.34 -21.62
N LEU A 230 13.53 -7.67 -21.30
CA LEU A 230 12.50 -8.03 -22.25
C LEU A 230 11.31 -7.07 -22.08
N THR A 231 10.96 -6.40 -23.18
CA THR A 231 9.76 -5.58 -23.26
C THR A 231 8.57 -6.49 -23.58
N LEU A 232 7.51 -6.36 -22.79
CA LEU A 232 6.26 -7.10 -22.93
C LEU A 232 5.15 -6.12 -23.31
N ALA A 233 4.48 -6.35 -24.43
CA ALA A 233 3.32 -5.57 -24.84
C ALA A 233 2.05 -6.40 -24.65
N PHE A 234 1.18 -5.93 -23.75
CA PHE A 234 -0.09 -6.55 -23.45
C PHE A 234 -1.22 -5.78 -24.12
N THR A 235 -2.00 -6.45 -24.97
CA THR A 235 -3.27 -5.92 -25.45
C THR A 235 -4.30 -5.94 -24.32
N VAL A 236 -4.91 -4.79 -24.04
CA VAL A 236 -5.94 -4.59 -23.02
C VAL A 236 -7.21 -4.11 -23.71
N GLN A 237 -8.29 -4.88 -23.55
CA GLN A 237 -9.60 -4.60 -24.16
C GLN A 237 -10.64 -4.11 -23.16
N GLU A 238 -10.34 -4.12 -21.86
CA GLU A 238 -11.22 -3.57 -20.84
C GLU A 238 -10.80 -2.14 -20.50
N GLU A 239 -11.77 -1.29 -20.15
CA GLU A 239 -11.51 0.09 -19.76
C GLU A 239 -10.78 0.15 -18.40
N VAL A 240 -9.57 0.72 -18.39
CA VAL A 240 -8.84 1.04 -17.16
C VAL A 240 -9.13 2.49 -16.78
N PRO A 241 -9.66 2.78 -15.58
CA PRO A 241 -9.92 4.15 -15.17
C PRO A 241 -8.65 5.02 -15.20
N GLY A 242 -8.76 6.25 -15.71
CA GLY A 242 -7.67 7.23 -15.75
C GLY A 242 -6.63 7.04 -16.85
N CYS A 243 -6.55 5.86 -17.46
CA CYS A 243 -5.45 5.59 -18.39
C CYS A 243 -5.46 6.47 -19.65
N PHE A 244 -6.59 7.08 -20.04
CA PHE A 244 -6.64 8.02 -21.18
C PHE A 244 -5.90 9.35 -20.90
N ALA A 245 -5.72 9.72 -19.64
CA ALA A 245 -4.98 10.92 -19.23
C ALA A 245 -3.53 10.56 -18.88
N ASP A 246 -3.34 9.58 -18.01
CA ASP A 246 -2.03 9.19 -17.50
C ASP A 246 -1.44 8.06 -18.33
N ARG A 247 -0.36 8.36 -19.07
CA ARG A 247 0.28 7.37 -19.93
C ARG A 247 1.17 6.40 -19.14
N PHE A 248 1.83 6.89 -18.09
CA PHE A 248 2.73 6.10 -17.27
C PHE A 248 2.00 5.63 -16.02
N THR A 249 2.04 4.33 -15.77
CA THR A 249 1.43 3.73 -14.58
C THR A 249 2.15 2.44 -14.23
N ALA A 250 2.25 2.17 -12.94
CA ALA A 250 2.59 0.85 -12.46
C ALA A 250 1.44 -0.12 -12.69
N ALA A 251 1.79 -1.39 -12.94
CA ALA A 251 0.85 -2.50 -12.90
C ALA A 251 1.51 -3.71 -12.26
N LYS A 252 0.70 -4.49 -11.53
CA LYS A 252 1.09 -5.81 -11.07
C LYS A 252 0.60 -6.86 -12.06
N ILE A 253 1.52 -7.60 -12.65
CA ILE A 253 1.23 -8.78 -13.48
C ILE A 253 0.95 -9.94 -12.53
N VAL A 254 -0.30 -10.37 -12.44
CA VAL A 254 -0.74 -11.41 -11.51
C VAL A 254 -0.32 -12.78 -12.04
N THR A 255 0.50 -13.49 -11.26
CA THR A 255 1.03 -14.84 -11.59
C THR A 255 0.36 -15.94 -10.78
N GLY A 256 -0.41 -15.60 -9.75
CA GLY A 256 -1.14 -16.57 -8.95
C GLY A 256 -2.09 -15.90 -7.97
N GLU A 257 -3.10 -16.66 -7.55
CA GLU A 257 -4.11 -16.23 -6.58
C GLU A 257 -4.22 -17.30 -5.51
N VAL A 258 -4.14 -16.89 -4.24
CA VAL A 258 -4.31 -17.79 -3.09
C VAL A 258 -5.51 -17.31 -2.29
N ALA A 259 -6.54 -18.15 -2.20
CA ALA A 259 -7.75 -17.86 -1.42
C ALA A 259 -7.61 -18.38 0.01
N GLY A 260 -8.14 -17.63 0.97
CA GLY A 260 -8.18 -18.00 2.39
C GLY A 260 -8.45 -16.78 3.25
N ILE A 261 -8.08 -16.82 4.53
CA ILE A 261 -8.20 -15.64 5.39
C ILE A 261 -6.97 -14.77 5.24
N VAL A 262 -7.17 -13.53 4.79
CA VAL A 262 -6.08 -12.57 4.58
C VAL A 262 -5.86 -11.80 5.88
N LEU A 263 -4.63 -11.81 6.38
CA LEU A 263 -4.20 -11.08 7.57
C LEU A 263 -2.92 -10.28 7.28
N PRO A 264 -2.65 -9.22 8.06
CA PRO A 264 -1.32 -8.63 8.09
C PRO A 264 -0.30 -9.67 8.57
N ALA A 265 0.87 -9.73 7.95
CA ALA A 265 1.98 -10.61 8.32
C ALA A 265 2.41 -10.41 9.80
N ALA A 266 2.23 -9.19 10.32
CA ALA A 266 2.51 -8.86 11.72
C ALA A 266 1.65 -9.64 12.74
N ALA A 267 0.49 -10.18 12.32
CA ALA A 267 -0.37 -10.99 13.19
C ALA A 267 0.18 -12.41 13.43
N LEU A 268 1.11 -12.86 12.58
CA LEU A 268 1.65 -14.21 12.60
C LEU A 268 2.68 -14.36 13.71
N VAL A 269 2.58 -15.46 14.46
CA VAL A 269 3.44 -15.80 15.59
C VAL A 269 3.96 -17.21 15.39
N LEU A 270 5.26 -17.40 15.63
CA LEU A 270 5.86 -18.72 15.72
C LEU A 270 5.89 -19.16 17.19
N ASN A 271 5.24 -20.27 17.49
CA ASN A 271 5.27 -20.90 18.81
C ASN A 271 5.99 -22.24 18.70
N GLY A 272 7.31 -22.24 18.92
CA GLY A 272 8.16 -23.38 18.58
C GLY A 272 8.30 -23.53 17.06
N GLU A 273 7.88 -24.67 16.52
CA GLU A 273 7.87 -24.96 15.08
C GLU A 273 6.51 -24.68 14.42
N GLU A 274 5.48 -24.36 15.20
CA GLU A 274 4.13 -24.12 14.68
C GLU A 274 3.85 -22.64 14.44
N ALA A 275 3.33 -22.33 13.26
CA ALA A 275 2.78 -21.02 12.93
C ALA A 275 1.35 -20.87 13.49
N GLY A 276 1.05 -19.70 14.04
CA GLY A 276 -0.27 -19.41 14.58
C GLY A 276 -0.55 -17.92 14.66
N VAL A 277 -1.73 -17.58 15.15
CA VAL A 277 -2.15 -16.21 15.44
C VAL A 277 -2.77 -16.14 16.83
N TYR A 278 -2.68 -14.98 17.47
CA TYR A 278 -3.44 -14.73 18.69
C TYR A 278 -4.83 -14.22 18.35
N ILE A 279 -5.86 -14.89 18.88
CA ILE A 279 -7.26 -14.50 18.74
C ILE A 279 -7.82 -14.02 20.07
N LEU A 280 -8.85 -13.18 20.02
CA LEU A 280 -9.57 -12.72 21.19
C LEU A 280 -10.92 -13.44 21.31
N GLU A 281 -11.00 -14.46 22.16
CA GLU A 281 -12.24 -15.19 22.46
C GLU A 281 -12.72 -14.84 23.86
N GLU A 282 -13.94 -14.31 24.00
CA GLU A 282 -14.54 -13.97 25.30
C GLU A 282 -13.63 -13.08 26.19
N SER A 283 -12.89 -12.15 25.59
CA SER A 283 -11.90 -11.28 26.25
C SER A 283 -10.60 -11.98 26.68
N LEU A 284 -10.37 -13.23 26.28
CA LEU A 284 -9.16 -14.00 26.55
C LEU A 284 -8.31 -14.14 25.28
N VAL A 285 -7.02 -13.86 25.40
CA VAL A 285 -6.03 -14.09 24.34
C VAL A 285 -5.76 -15.59 24.25
N ARG A 286 -6.00 -16.19 23.08
CA ARG A 286 -5.72 -17.59 22.80
C ARG A 286 -4.82 -17.74 21.58
N PHE A 287 -3.84 -18.62 21.68
CA PHE A 287 -3.07 -19.01 20.51
C PHE A 287 -3.91 -19.97 19.66
N ARG A 288 -3.94 -19.72 18.35
CA ARG A 288 -4.61 -20.59 17.39
C ARG A 288 -3.61 -20.96 16.30
N PRO A 289 -3.25 -22.25 16.14
CA PRO A 289 -2.40 -22.66 15.05
C PRO A 289 -3.10 -22.40 13.71
N VAL A 290 -2.32 -22.00 12.71
CA VAL A 290 -2.80 -21.73 11.36
C VAL A 290 -1.82 -22.28 10.33
N GLU A 291 -2.33 -22.72 9.20
CA GLU A 291 -1.51 -23.07 8.04
C GLU A 291 -1.30 -21.83 7.17
N VAL A 292 -0.05 -21.52 6.82
CA VAL A 292 0.27 -20.38 5.95
C VAL A 292 0.24 -20.84 4.49
N LEU A 293 -0.79 -20.44 3.76
CA LEU A 293 -0.99 -20.80 2.35
C LEU A 293 -0.16 -19.91 1.40
N GLY A 294 0.13 -18.69 1.82
CA GLY A 294 0.92 -17.75 1.04
C GLY A 294 1.24 -16.47 1.80
N ALA A 295 2.29 -15.78 1.34
CA ALA A 295 2.67 -14.47 1.81
C ALA A 295 3.05 -13.61 0.59
N GLU A 296 2.67 -12.33 0.64
CA GLU A 296 2.98 -11.33 -0.39
C GLU A 296 3.00 -9.95 0.28
N GLY A 297 4.13 -9.26 0.23
CA GLY A 297 4.28 -7.96 0.88
C GLY A 297 4.06 -8.03 2.39
N ASP A 298 3.15 -7.21 2.90
CA ASP A 298 2.75 -7.14 4.31
C ASP A 298 1.56 -8.04 4.65
N GLN A 299 1.08 -8.86 3.71
CA GLN A 299 -0.09 -9.72 3.86
C GLN A 299 0.26 -11.20 3.77
N VAL A 300 -0.54 -11.99 4.47
CA VAL A 300 -0.49 -13.46 4.46
C VAL A 300 -1.89 -14.03 4.27
N VAL A 301 -1.96 -15.19 3.62
CA VAL A 301 -3.17 -16.01 3.58
C VAL A 301 -2.98 -17.19 4.48
N VAL A 302 -3.94 -17.39 5.38
CA VAL A 302 -3.93 -18.49 6.33
C VAL A 302 -5.21 -19.31 6.28
N ASP A 303 -5.11 -20.57 6.69
CA ASP A 303 -6.22 -21.46 7.01
C ASP A 303 -6.18 -21.89 8.49
N GLY A 304 -7.32 -22.28 9.05
CA GLY A 304 -7.45 -22.75 10.45
C GLY A 304 -8.20 -21.80 11.42
N ILE A 305 -8.65 -20.65 10.92
CA ILE A 305 -9.49 -19.69 11.65
C ILE A 305 -10.80 -19.42 10.92
N LYS A 306 -11.82 -18.91 11.62
CA LYS A 306 -13.12 -18.60 11.03
C LYS A 306 -13.21 -17.13 10.65
N THR A 307 -13.90 -16.83 9.56
CA THR A 307 -14.32 -15.47 9.21
C THR A 307 -15.09 -14.83 10.38
N GLY A 308 -14.78 -13.57 10.68
CA GLY A 308 -15.33 -12.83 11.82
C GLY A 308 -14.50 -12.93 13.11
N THR A 309 -13.49 -13.78 13.17
CA THR A 309 -12.64 -13.92 14.36
C THR A 309 -11.74 -12.69 14.55
N PRO A 310 -11.73 -12.02 15.71
CA PRO A 310 -10.80 -10.93 15.98
C PRO A 310 -9.39 -11.48 16.22
N VAL A 311 -8.47 -11.11 15.34
CA VAL A 311 -7.06 -11.51 15.36
C VAL A 311 -6.21 -10.32 15.82
N ILE A 312 -5.28 -10.56 16.73
CA ILE A 312 -4.37 -9.55 17.26
C ILE A 312 -3.22 -9.34 16.27
N ILE A 313 -3.00 -8.09 15.84
CA ILE A 313 -1.98 -7.75 14.82
C ILE A 313 -0.64 -7.31 15.40
N ASN A 314 -0.57 -7.08 16.73
CA ASN A 314 0.65 -6.74 17.46
C ASN A 314 0.91 -7.72 18.62
N PRO A 315 1.22 -8.99 18.28
CA PRO A 315 1.27 -10.09 19.24
C PRO A 315 2.30 -9.90 20.36
N VAL A 316 3.33 -9.06 20.15
CA VAL A 316 4.37 -8.75 21.14
C VAL A 316 3.80 -8.14 22.43
N LEU A 317 2.65 -7.48 22.36
CA LEU A 317 2.01 -6.85 23.53
C LEU A 317 1.21 -7.81 24.40
N VAL A 318 0.98 -9.04 23.94
CA VAL A 318 0.08 -9.98 24.61
C VAL A 318 0.75 -11.31 24.90
N LYS A 319 0.19 -12.03 25.87
CA LYS A 319 0.58 -13.42 26.17
C LYS A 319 -0.65 -14.31 26.12
N GLU A 320 -0.45 -15.57 25.79
CA GLU A 320 -1.50 -16.58 25.87
C GLU A 320 -2.14 -16.61 27.28
N GLY A 321 -3.47 -16.69 27.33
CA GLY A 321 -4.24 -16.67 28.58
C GLY A 321 -4.39 -15.29 29.21
N GLN A 322 -3.84 -14.22 28.63
CA GLN A 322 -4.05 -12.86 29.12
C GLN A 322 -5.50 -12.42 28.86
N ARG A 323 -6.12 -11.78 29.85
CA ARG A 323 -7.44 -11.16 29.69
C ARG A 323 -7.27 -9.72 29.20
N LEU A 324 -7.91 -9.37 28.09
CA LEU A 324 -7.97 -8.01 27.58
C LEU A 324 -9.35 -7.42 27.89
N TRP A 325 -9.39 -6.23 28.48
CA TRP A 325 -10.66 -5.61 28.87
C TRP A 325 -11.38 -5.04 27.63
N SER A 326 -12.59 -5.52 27.35
CA SER A 326 -13.30 -5.30 26.07
C SER A 326 -13.97 -3.93 25.89
N SER A 327 -13.73 -2.96 26.78
CA SER A 327 -14.62 -1.79 26.90
C SER A 327 -14.38 -0.60 25.97
N TRP A 328 -13.48 -0.69 24.98
CA TRP A 328 -13.28 0.42 24.02
C TRP A 328 -13.12 -0.11 22.62
N ARG A 329 -14.26 -0.45 22.01
CA ARG A 329 -14.36 -0.74 20.58
C ARG A 329 -14.11 0.56 19.80
N LYS A 330 -12.84 0.95 19.65
CA LYS A 330 -12.45 1.84 18.53
C LYS A 330 -12.44 0.95 17.30
N GLU A 331 -13.62 0.76 16.71
CA GLU A 331 -13.69 0.37 15.31
C GLU A 331 -13.00 1.50 14.55
N LEU A 332 -11.74 1.28 14.14
CA LEU A 332 -11.11 2.18 13.19
C LEU A 332 -11.97 2.14 11.91
N PRO A 333 -12.31 3.30 11.32
CA PRO A 333 -12.92 3.31 10.01
C PRO A 333 -11.93 2.66 9.06
N VAL A 334 -12.29 1.46 8.59
CA VAL A 334 -11.62 0.80 7.47
C VAL A 334 -11.48 1.83 6.36
N LEU A 335 -10.25 2.02 5.88
CA LEU A 335 -9.95 2.78 4.68
C LEU A 335 -11.03 2.46 3.63
N LYS A 336 -11.82 3.48 3.30
CA LYS A 336 -12.70 3.47 2.14
C LYS A 336 -11.82 3.23 0.93
N GLU A 337 -11.86 2.02 0.41
CA GLU A 337 -12.00 1.70 -1.02
C GLU A 337 -11.68 0.23 -1.25
N ILE A 338 -12.65 -0.66 -1.01
CA ILE A 338 -12.74 -1.90 -1.79
C ILE A 338 -14.21 -2.15 -2.08
N SER A 339 -14.65 -1.69 -3.25
CA SER A 339 -15.89 -2.10 -3.87
C SER A 339 -15.79 -3.56 -4.34
N LEU A 340 -16.13 -4.51 -3.47
CA LEU A 340 -16.38 -5.90 -3.86
C LEU A 340 -17.86 -6.22 -3.64
N ARG A 341 -18.66 -5.97 -4.68
CA ARG A 341 -19.98 -6.61 -4.84
C ARG A 341 -19.76 -8.09 -5.10
N LEU A 342 -20.26 -8.92 -4.18
CA LEU A 342 -20.48 -10.35 -4.39
C LEU A 342 -21.48 -10.56 -5.54
N PRO A 343 -21.35 -11.61 -6.36
CA PRO A 343 -22.41 -12.02 -7.26
C PRO A 343 -23.57 -12.59 -6.43
N ARG A 344 -24.75 -11.97 -6.53
CA ARG A 344 -25.99 -12.60 -6.04
C ARG A 344 -26.25 -13.83 -6.91
N GLY A 345 -26.07 -15.00 -6.32
CA GLY A 345 -26.64 -16.23 -6.86
C GLY A 345 -28.16 -16.15 -6.78
N GLU A 346 -28.82 -16.00 -7.92
CA GLU A 346 -30.23 -16.30 -8.04
C GLU A 346 -30.42 -17.82 -8.00
N ARG A 347 -31.03 -18.31 -6.91
CA ARG A 347 -31.69 -19.60 -6.84
C ARG A 347 -33.11 -19.40 -6.29
N GLY A 348 -34.06 -19.22 -7.20
CA GLY A 348 -35.29 -20.02 -7.29
C GLY A 348 -36.53 -19.67 -6.47
N ARG A 349 -37.67 -19.67 -7.20
CA ARG A 349 -39.10 -19.79 -6.81
C ARG A 349 -39.73 -18.47 -6.33
N GLN A 350 -40.86 -18.00 -6.87
CA GLN A 350 -41.99 -18.63 -7.56
C GLN A 350 -42.26 -18.05 -8.95
#